data_AF-A0A0M4CVP9-F1
#
_entry.id   AF-A0A0M4CVP9-F1
#
_cell.length_a   1.000
_cell.length_b   1.000
_cell.length_c   1.000
_cell.angle_alpha   90.00
_cell.angle_beta   90.00
_cell.angle_gamma   90.00
#
_symmetry.space_group_name_H-M   'P 1'
#
loop_
_entity.id
_entity.type
_entity.pdbx_description
1 polymer ?
#
loop_
_entity_poly.entity_id
_entity_poly.type
_entity_poly.pdbx_seq_one_letter_code
_entity_poly.pdbx_strand_id
1 'polypeptide(L)'
;MPSIQTTDWLALKSRIDTLVTNPAMTKFEPGDILTPPTDANGPAPYILLSDVTNEPVRVGLSARPVVGVDHIRSGTLMLAVQWPIARAVTHAQLREIAGQIAAHFPADTCMNFGQSRLRTTRDADAMQDYVDGAYRVAVVRVFWSSI
;
A
#
# COMPACT_ATOMS: atom_id res chain seq x y z
N MET A 1 -18.39 17.06 -2.52
CA MET A 1 -18.34 15.59 -2.71
C MET A 1 -16.91 15.26 -3.14
N PRO A 2 -16.18 14.37 -2.44
CA PRO A 2 -14.81 14.02 -2.79
C PRO A 2 -14.75 13.41 -4.20
N SER A 3 -13.63 13.61 -4.90
CA SER A 3 -13.45 13.02 -6.23
C SER A 3 -13.32 11.49 -6.13
N ILE A 4 -13.53 10.81 -7.25
CA ILE A 4 -13.38 9.35 -7.34
C ILE A 4 -11.95 8.92 -6.97
N GLN A 5 -10.94 9.69 -7.38
CA GLN A 5 -9.55 9.43 -7.02
C GLN A 5 -9.34 9.51 -5.50
N THR A 6 -9.95 10.49 -4.85
CA THR A 6 -9.91 10.59 -3.38
C THR A 6 -10.63 9.44 -2.70
N THR A 7 -11.79 9.00 -3.21
CA THR A 7 -12.50 7.86 -2.60
C THR A 7 -11.80 6.52 -2.83
N ASP A 8 -11.11 6.34 -3.96
CA ASP A 8 -10.27 5.16 -4.21
C ASP A 8 -9.08 5.13 -3.24
N TRP A 9 -8.37 6.25 -3.05
CA TRP A 9 -7.30 6.37 -2.05
C TRP A 9 -7.81 6.06 -0.63
N LEU A 10 -8.96 6.61 -0.24
CA LEU A 10 -9.53 6.37 1.09
C LEU A 10 -9.96 4.91 1.30
N ALA A 11 -10.34 4.19 0.24
CA ALA A 11 -10.61 2.75 0.31
C ALA A 11 -9.32 1.95 0.54
N LEU A 12 -8.21 2.32 -0.10
CA LEU A 12 -6.91 1.71 0.17
C LEU A 12 -6.43 2.03 1.59
N LYS A 13 -6.52 3.30 1.98
CA LYS A 13 -6.14 3.78 3.31
C LYS A 13 -6.88 3.06 4.42
N SER A 14 -8.20 2.87 4.30
CA SER A 14 -8.97 2.17 5.32
C SER A 14 -8.47 0.74 5.57
N ARG A 15 -7.99 0.05 4.52
CA ARG A 15 -7.35 -1.26 4.67
C ARG A 15 -5.96 -1.15 5.33
N ILE A 16 -5.17 -0.16 4.96
CA ILE A 16 -3.83 0.09 5.54
C ILE A 16 -3.95 0.47 7.03
N ASP A 17 -5.00 1.18 7.43
CA ASP A 17 -5.20 1.56 8.83
C ASP A 17 -5.39 0.32 9.73
N THR A 18 -6.01 -0.74 9.19
CA THR A 18 -6.15 -2.04 9.88
C THR A 18 -4.88 -2.90 9.88
N LEU A 19 -3.82 -2.49 9.17
CA LEU A 19 -2.54 -3.21 9.18
C LEU A 19 -1.88 -3.07 10.54
N VAL A 20 -1.70 -4.21 11.21
CA VAL A 20 -0.93 -4.35 12.46
C VAL A 20 0.42 -4.95 12.12
N THR A 21 1.51 -4.26 12.47
CA THR A 21 2.88 -4.77 12.30
C THR A 21 3.52 -5.07 13.65
N ASN A 22 4.46 -6.01 13.66
CA ASN A 22 5.30 -6.31 14.81
C ASN A 22 6.78 -6.28 14.39
N PRO A 23 7.57 -5.26 14.78
CA PRO A 23 7.21 -4.15 15.68
C PRO A 23 6.15 -3.19 15.08
N ALA A 24 5.42 -2.49 15.95
CA ALA A 24 4.48 -1.47 15.52
C ALA A 24 5.24 -0.32 14.85
N MET A 25 4.92 -0.02 13.60
CA MET A 25 5.60 0.98 12.79
C MET A 25 4.66 2.13 12.46
N THR A 26 5.18 3.35 12.53
CA THR A 26 4.47 4.54 12.05
C THR A 26 4.33 4.48 10.54
N LYS A 27 3.14 4.80 10.03
CA LYS A 27 2.80 4.82 8.61
C LYS A 27 2.68 6.28 8.17
N PHE A 28 3.35 6.66 7.08
CA PHE A 28 3.31 8.02 6.51
C PHE A 28 2.61 8.00 5.16
N GLU A 29 1.68 8.92 4.97
CA GLU A 29 0.99 9.12 3.69
C GLU A 29 1.90 9.84 2.67
N PRO A 30 1.62 9.71 1.35
CA PRO A 30 2.46 10.30 0.31
C PRO A 30 2.69 11.81 0.43
N GLY A 31 1.76 12.53 1.08
CA GLY A 31 1.82 13.99 1.27
C GLY A 31 2.29 14.44 2.66
N ASP A 32 2.60 13.51 3.56
CA ASP A 32 2.97 13.86 4.93
C ASP A 32 4.37 14.45 5.02
N ILE A 33 4.56 15.39 5.95
CA ILE A 33 5.89 15.85 6.33
C ILE A 33 6.56 14.73 7.12
N LEU A 34 7.57 14.12 6.50
CA LEU A 34 8.28 12.98 7.07
C LEU A 34 9.27 13.44 8.14
N THR A 35 8.92 13.18 9.40
CA THR A 35 9.85 13.26 10.54
C THR A 35 10.17 11.83 10.97
N PRO A 36 11.37 11.29 10.70
CA PRO A 36 11.70 9.91 11.03
C PRO A 36 11.50 9.65 12.54
N PRO A 37 10.74 8.62 12.92
CA PRO A 37 10.51 8.33 14.33
C PRO A 37 11.80 7.87 15.01
N THR A 38 11.91 8.17 16.30
CA THR A 38 13.00 7.70 17.15
C THR A 38 12.41 7.00 18.39
N ASP A 39 13.09 5.97 18.86
CA ASP A 39 12.79 5.27 20.10
C ASP A 39 14.03 5.24 21.02
N ALA A 40 13.94 4.54 22.16
CA ALA A 40 15.04 4.42 23.12
C ALA A 40 16.32 3.80 22.53
N ASN A 41 16.23 3.13 21.38
CA ASN A 41 17.35 2.50 20.68
C ASN A 41 17.84 3.33 19.47
N GLY A 42 17.38 4.58 19.33
CA GLY A 42 17.75 5.48 18.24
C GLY A 42 16.68 5.53 17.14
N PRO A 43 17.06 5.70 15.86
CA PRO A 43 16.10 5.73 14.75
C PRO A 43 15.22 4.47 14.70
N ALA A 44 13.91 4.67 14.63
CA ALA A 44 12.91 3.61 14.58
C ALA A 44 12.49 3.33 13.13
N PRO A 45 12.10 2.07 12.81
CA PRO A 45 11.57 1.74 11.49
C PRO A 45 10.18 2.36 11.26
N TYR A 46 9.88 2.67 10.00
CA TYR A 46 8.60 3.25 9.59
C TYR A 46 8.19 2.76 8.20
N ILE A 47 6.94 3.01 7.81
CA ILE A 47 6.39 2.62 6.52
C ILE A 47 6.03 3.87 5.73
N LEU A 48 6.48 3.93 4.48
CA LEU A 48 6.04 4.92 3.51
C LEU A 48 5.00 4.34 2.58
N LEU A 49 3.89 5.04 2.45
CA LEU A 49 2.84 4.71 1.51
C LEU A 49 3.06 5.50 0.23
N SER A 50 2.93 4.83 -0.90
CA SER A 50 2.90 5.44 -2.23
C SER A 50 1.84 4.74 -3.05
N ASP A 51 1.09 5.50 -3.84
CA ASP A 51 0.09 4.94 -4.76
C ASP A 51 0.43 5.38 -6.18
N VAL A 52 0.41 4.42 -7.10
CA VAL A 52 0.61 4.63 -8.52
C VAL A 52 -0.67 4.19 -9.23
N THR A 53 -1.36 5.15 -9.83
CA THR A 53 -2.60 4.90 -10.57
C THR A 53 -2.29 4.74 -12.06
N ASN A 54 -2.91 3.75 -12.69
CA ASN A 54 -2.87 3.59 -14.15
C ASN A 54 -3.98 4.42 -14.80
N GLU A 55 -3.82 4.71 -16.09
CA GLU A 55 -4.88 5.34 -16.88
C GLU A 55 -6.15 4.48 -16.87
N PRO A 56 -7.33 5.06 -16.60
CA PRO A 56 -8.58 4.32 -16.61
C PRO A 56 -8.88 3.72 -17.99
N VAL A 57 -9.16 2.42 -18.04
CA VAL A 57 -9.46 1.72 -19.29
C VAL A 57 -10.97 1.54 -19.43
N ARG A 58 -11.50 1.88 -20.60
CA ARG A 58 -12.92 1.71 -20.94
C ARG A 58 -13.28 0.22 -21.02
N VAL A 59 -14.36 -0.18 -20.37
CA VAL A 59 -14.93 -1.54 -20.52
C VAL A 59 -15.69 -1.59 -21.85
N GLY A 60 -15.37 -2.59 -22.68
CA GLY A 60 -15.99 -2.76 -24.01
C GLY A 60 -17.50 -3.03 -23.98
N LEU A 61 -17.99 -3.60 -22.88
CA LEU A 61 -19.41 -3.85 -22.62
C LEU A 61 -19.77 -3.26 -21.25
N SER A 62 -20.53 -2.17 -21.23
CA SER A 62 -21.06 -1.60 -19.99
C SER A 62 -22.08 -2.56 -19.38
N ALA A 63 -21.90 -2.95 -18.13
CA ALA A 63 -22.89 -3.74 -17.40
C ALA A 63 -24.02 -2.84 -16.85
N ARG A 64 -23.81 -1.51 -16.83
CA ARG A 64 -24.81 -0.56 -16.35
C ARG A 64 -25.75 -0.14 -17.48
N PRO A 65 -27.07 -0.19 -17.28
CA PRO A 65 -28.08 0.30 -18.23
C PRO A 65 -28.18 1.83 -18.29
N VAL A 66 -27.27 2.55 -17.61
CA VAL A 66 -27.29 4.01 -17.48
C VAL A 66 -26.14 4.62 -18.27
N VAL A 67 -26.40 5.75 -18.91
CA VAL A 67 -25.45 6.52 -19.73
C VAL A 67 -24.16 6.79 -18.96
N GLY A 68 -23.04 6.35 -19.54
CA GLY A 68 -21.70 6.45 -18.97
C GLY A 68 -20.98 5.13 -19.18
N VAL A 69 -19.78 5.15 -19.73
CA VAL A 69 -19.04 3.91 -19.93
C VAL A 69 -18.38 3.52 -18.62
N ASP A 70 -18.55 2.27 -18.19
CA ASP A 70 -17.79 1.72 -17.08
C ASP A 70 -16.28 1.79 -17.43
N HIS A 71 -15.49 2.38 -16.54
CA HIS A 71 -14.04 2.40 -16.65
C HIS A 71 -13.46 1.52 -15.54
N ILE A 72 -12.56 0.61 -15.90
CA ILE A 72 -11.74 -0.11 -14.94
C ILE A 72 -10.57 0.81 -14.58
N ARG A 73 -10.51 1.16 -13.31
CA ARG A 73 -9.37 1.84 -12.70
C ARG A 73 -8.50 0.76 -12.07
N SER A 74 -7.19 0.89 -12.22
CA SER A 74 -6.23 -0.02 -11.62
C SER A 74 -5.01 0.75 -11.16
N GLY A 75 -4.25 0.15 -10.27
CA GLY A 75 -3.04 0.76 -9.78
C GLY A 75 -2.21 -0.21 -8.96
N THR A 76 -1.10 0.31 -8.46
CA THR A 76 -0.21 -0.39 -7.55
C THR A 76 -0.01 0.48 -6.33
N LEU A 77 -0.45 -0.01 -5.19
CA LEU A 77 -0.11 0.54 -3.89
C LEU A 77 1.25 -0.04 -3.48
N MET A 78 2.18 0.81 -3.10
CA MET A 78 3.51 0.46 -2.63
C MET A 78 3.64 0.83 -1.15
N LEU A 79 4.00 -0.17 -0.34
CA LEU A 79 4.37 0.03 1.07
C LEU A 79 5.88 -0.21 1.19
N ALA A 80 6.64 0.86 1.42
CA ALA A 80 8.08 0.77 1.60
C ALA A 80 8.40 0.80 3.10
N VAL A 81 8.83 -0.33 3.63
CA VAL A 81 9.35 -0.46 5.00
C VAL A 81 10.77 0.10 5.02
N GLN A 82 10.96 1.19 5.76
CA GLN A 82 12.23 1.86 5.94
C GLN A 82 12.86 1.40 7.25
N TRP A 83 13.95 0.64 7.15
CA TRP A 83 14.65 0.10 8.31
C TRP A 83 16.03 0.76 8.47
N PRO A 84 16.28 1.54 9.53
CA PRO A 84 17.56 2.23 9.71
C PRO A 84 18.75 1.27 9.73
N ILE A 85 19.83 1.59 9.00
CA ILE A 85 21.05 0.76 8.98
C ILE A 85 21.68 0.65 10.37
N ALA A 86 21.59 1.73 11.16
CA ALA A 86 22.04 1.79 12.55
C ALA A 86 21.37 0.76 13.47
N ARG A 87 20.23 0.18 13.06
CA ARG A 87 19.51 -0.84 13.80
C ARG A 87 19.78 -2.22 13.21
N ALA A 88 20.22 -3.15 14.07
CA ALA A 88 20.46 -4.52 13.68
C ALA A 88 19.16 -5.21 13.26
N VAL A 89 19.16 -5.82 12.07
CA VAL A 89 18.11 -6.69 11.58
C VAL A 89 18.74 -7.69 10.62
N THR A 90 18.29 -8.94 10.67
CA THR A 90 18.69 -9.94 9.68
C THR A 90 17.85 -9.80 8.42
N HIS A 91 18.40 -10.21 7.28
CA HIS A 91 17.65 -10.25 6.02
C HIS A 91 16.37 -11.10 6.15
N ALA A 92 16.44 -12.23 6.85
CA ALA A 92 15.27 -13.09 7.10
C ALA A 92 14.17 -12.37 7.90
N GLN A 93 14.53 -11.61 8.94
CA GLN A 93 13.56 -10.83 9.72
C GLN A 93 12.91 -9.73 8.90
N LEU A 94 13.68 -9.00 8.08
CA LEU A 94 13.13 -7.95 7.25
C LEU A 94 12.18 -8.51 6.18
N ARG A 95 12.54 -9.67 5.61
CA ARG A 95 11.68 -10.39 4.65
C ARG A 95 10.40 -10.92 5.29
N GLU A 96 10.47 -11.41 6.53
CA GLU A 96 9.29 -11.85 7.28
C GLU A 96 8.32 -10.68 7.55
N ILE A 97 8.84 -9.51 7.94
CA ILE A 97 8.02 -8.30 8.13
C ILE A 97 7.32 -7.92 6.81
N ALA A 98 8.05 -7.91 5.69
CA ALA A 98 7.46 -7.64 4.39
C ALA A 98 6.41 -8.71 3.99
N GLY A 99 6.65 -9.98 4.33
CA GLY A 99 5.72 -11.08 4.12
C GLY A 99 4.44 -10.94 4.93
N GLN A 100 4.52 -10.51 6.18
CA GLN A 100 3.35 -10.24 7.03
C GLN A 100 2.51 -9.08 6.49
N ILE A 101 3.17 -8.02 5.99
CA ILE A 101 2.48 -6.92 5.32
C ILE A 101 1.81 -7.42 4.04
N ALA A 102 2.48 -8.25 3.24
CA ALA A 102 1.90 -8.82 2.02
C ALA A 102 0.69 -9.73 2.33
N ALA A 103 0.77 -10.55 3.38
CA ALA A 103 -0.33 -11.42 3.83
C ALA A 103 -1.58 -10.65 4.28
N HIS A 104 -1.45 -9.37 4.63
CA HIS A 104 -2.59 -8.49 4.92
C HIS A 104 -3.41 -8.12 3.67
N PHE A 105 -2.85 -8.35 2.47
CA PHE A 105 -3.50 -8.07 1.19
C PHE A 105 -3.57 -9.34 0.31
N PRO A 106 -4.37 -10.35 0.69
CA PRO A 106 -4.57 -11.52 -0.15
C PRO A 106 -5.36 -11.15 -1.42
N ALA A 107 -5.27 -11.99 -2.44
CA ALA A 107 -6.05 -11.88 -3.67
C ALA A 107 -7.56 -11.72 -3.37
N ASP A 108 -8.24 -10.92 -4.20
CA ASP A 108 -9.67 -10.61 -4.11
C ASP A 108 -10.13 -9.93 -2.82
N THR A 109 -9.20 -9.45 -1.98
CA THR A 109 -9.54 -8.59 -0.84
C THR A 109 -10.28 -7.35 -1.33
N CYS A 110 -11.53 -7.23 -0.92
CA CYS A 110 -12.37 -6.10 -1.26
C CYS A 110 -12.13 -4.94 -0.29
N MET A 111 -11.96 -3.75 -0.83
CA MET A 111 -11.73 -2.50 -0.12
C MET A 111 -12.80 -1.51 -0.58
N ASN A 112 -13.56 -0.97 0.36
CA ASN A 112 -14.69 -0.10 0.06
C ASN A 112 -14.60 1.22 0.83
N PHE A 113 -14.97 2.30 0.15
CA PHE A 113 -15.16 3.60 0.78
C PHE A 113 -16.18 4.41 -0.02
N GLY A 114 -17.31 4.74 0.61
CA GLY A 114 -18.41 5.42 -0.07
C GLY A 114 -18.89 4.65 -1.30
N GLN A 115 -18.69 5.23 -2.49
CA GLN A 115 -19.06 4.61 -3.77
C GLN A 115 -17.90 3.85 -4.44
N SER A 116 -16.67 3.99 -3.96
CA SER A 116 -15.51 3.27 -4.49
C SER A 116 -15.48 1.85 -3.94
N ARG A 117 -15.32 0.89 -4.86
CA ARG A 117 -15.11 -0.53 -4.57
C ARG A 117 -13.88 -0.98 -5.34
N LEU A 118 -12.84 -1.31 -4.60
CA LEU A 118 -11.58 -1.82 -5.13
C LEU A 118 -11.43 -3.27 -4.69
N ARG A 119 -10.68 -4.05 -5.46
CA ARG A 119 -10.15 -5.35 -5.04
C ARG A 119 -8.67 -5.44 -5.32
N THR A 120 -8.00 -6.21 -4.49
CA THR A 120 -6.66 -6.72 -4.79
C THR A 120 -6.76 -7.73 -5.95
N THR A 121 -5.99 -7.54 -7.02
CA THR A 121 -6.08 -8.38 -8.24
C THR A 121 -5.32 -9.70 -8.12
N ARG A 122 -4.29 -9.73 -7.29
CA ARG A 122 -3.43 -10.89 -7.01
C ARG A 122 -2.76 -10.69 -5.65
N ASP A 123 -2.22 -11.77 -5.07
CA ASP A 123 -1.49 -11.67 -3.81
C ASP A 123 -0.41 -10.58 -3.86
N ALA A 124 -0.24 -9.88 -2.75
CA ALA A 124 0.77 -8.84 -2.66
C ALA A 124 2.19 -9.44 -2.73
N ASP A 125 3.07 -8.74 -3.44
CA ASP A 125 4.45 -9.17 -3.65
C ASP A 125 5.38 -8.44 -2.68
N ALA A 126 6.10 -9.19 -1.84
CA ALA A 126 7.27 -8.68 -1.11
C ALA A 126 8.50 -8.73 -2.02
N MET A 127 9.04 -7.57 -2.40
CA MET A 127 10.23 -7.46 -3.24
C MET A 127 11.51 -7.76 -2.45
N GLN A 128 12.60 -8.03 -3.17
CA GLN A 128 13.92 -8.12 -2.56
C GLN A 128 14.27 -6.78 -1.90
N ASP A 129 14.78 -6.87 -0.68
CA ASP A 129 15.28 -5.73 0.07
C ASP A 129 16.57 -5.18 -0.57
N TYR A 130 16.72 -3.87 -0.48
CA TYR A 130 17.90 -3.17 -0.96
C TYR A 130 18.30 -2.09 0.03
N VAL A 131 19.50 -1.55 -0.13
CA VAL A 131 20.00 -0.47 0.71
C VAL A 131 19.86 0.84 -0.05
N ASP A 132 19.27 1.83 0.60
CA ASP A 132 19.11 3.18 0.08
C ASP A 132 19.54 4.20 1.14
N GLY A 133 20.68 4.85 0.91
CA GLY A 133 21.26 5.81 1.83
C GLY A 133 21.45 5.24 3.24
N ALA A 134 20.69 5.77 4.21
CA ALA A 134 20.75 5.39 5.62
C ALA A 134 19.78 4.25 6.01
N TYR A 135 19.03 3.69 5.04
CA TYR A 135 17.97 2.72 5.28
C TYR A 135 18.15 1.45 4.45
N ARG A 136 17.69 0.32 5.01
CA ARG A 136 17.35 -0.89 4.28
C ARG A 136 15.88 -0.81 3.95
N VAL A 137 15.54 -0.95 2.67
CA VAL A 137 14.19 -0.76 2.15
C VAL A 137 13.64 -2.11 1.74
N ALA A 138 12.50 -2.50 2.31
CA ALA A 138 11.71 -3.63 1.84
C ALA A 138 10.38 -3.12 1.28
N VAL A 139 10.12 -3.42 0.01
CA VAL A 139 8.94 -2.90 -0.70
C VAL A 139 7.91 -4.01 -0.85
N VAL A 140 6.67 -3.72 -0.45
CA VAL A 140 5.51 -4.56 -0.71
C VAL A 140 4.62 -3.90 -1.75
N ARG A 141 4.28 -4.63 -2.81
CA ARG A 141 3.41 -4.15 -3.89
C ARG A 141 2.05 -4.83 -3.79
N VAL A 142 1.00 -4.03 -3.75
CA VAL A 142 -0.39 -4.47 -3.76
C VAL A 142 -1.02 -3.98 -5.05
N PHE A 143 -1.42 -4.91 -5.91
CA PHE A 143 -2.05 -4.59 -7.19
C PHE A 143 -3.56 -4.52 -6.97
N TRP A 144 -4.18 -3.42 -7.40
CA TRP A 144 -5.60 -3.21 -7.18
C TRP A 144 -6.34 -2.85 -8.46
N SER A 145 -7.64 -3.11 -8.48
CA SER A 145 -8.56 -2.72 -9.55
C SER A 145 -9.93 -2.36 -9.00
N SER A 146 -10.66 -1.48 -9.67
CA SER A 146 -12.06 -1.19 -9.38
C SER A 146 -12.98 -2.33 -9.82
N ILE A 147 -14.08 -2.53 -9.10
CA ILE A 147 -15.14 -3.51 -9.38
C ILE A 147 -16.43 -2.80 -9.79
#